data_AF-A0A945YJH2-F1
#
_entry.id   AF-A0A945YJH2-F1
#
_cell.length_a   1.000
_cell.length_b   1.000
_cell.length_c   1.000
_cell.angle_alpha   90.00
_cell.angle_beta   90.00
_cell.angle_gamma   90.00
#
_symmetry.space_group_name_H-M   'P 1'
#
loop_
_entity.id
_entity.type
_entity.pdbx_description
1 polymer ?
#
loop_
_entity_poly.entity_id
_entity_poly.type
_entity_poly.pdbx_seq_one_letter_code
_entity_poly.pdbx_strand_id
1 'polypeptide(L)'
;DQDEEILDQLENIVGFIATDINAKGIVKVEIEPARAPIIPSKMSARLRAEMQKSAELIVPNKWRHMPSAAGHDPMVINEKLPCGMLFIPSINGVSHNFQEDSYDEDIILGCQVLADAAASILKQA
;
A
#
# COMPACT_ATOMS: atom_id res chain seq x y z
N ASP A 1 8.72 2.25 3.44
CA ASP A 1 8.48 3.60 4.00
C ASP A 1 7.85 4.47 2.92
N GLN A 2 7.29 5.64 3.27
CA GLN A 2 6.94 6.66 2.28
C GLN A 2 8.10 7.64 2.03
N ASP A 3 9.15 7.58 2.86
CA ASP A 3 10.38 8.35 2.70
C ASP A 3 11.38 7.60 1.81
N GLU A 4 11.75 8.23 0.70
CA GLU A 4 12.72 7.70 -0.26
C GLU A 4 14.13 7.64 0.34
N GLU A 5 14.49 8.56 1.25
CA GLU A 5 15.81 8.54 1.90
C GLU A 5 15.99 7.29 2.77
N ILE A 6 14.92 6.83 3.42
CA ILE A 6 14.94 5.59 4.20
C ILE A 6 15.11 4.38 3.28
N LEU A 7 14.47 4.37 2.11
CA LEU A 7 14.62 3.30 1.14
C LEU A 7 16.05 3.24 0.59
N ASP A 8 16.63 4.39 0.25
CA ASP A 8 18.01 4.51 -0.22
C ASP A 8 19.02 4.05 0.85
N GLN A 9 18.77 4.37 2.13
CA GLN A 9 19.60 3.88 3.23
C GLN A 9 19.59 2.35 3.34
N LEU A 10 18.43 1.71 3.15
CA LEU A 10 18.34 0.25 3.16
C LEU A 10 19.12 -0.38 1.99
N GLU A 11 19.05 0.21 0.79
CA GLU A 11 19.83 -0.25 -0.36
C GLU A 11 21.34 -0.11 -0.13
N ASN A 12 21.78 1.02 0.42
CA ASN A 12 23.17 1.26 0.78
C ASN A 12 23.71 0.22 1.79
N ILE A 13 22.89 -0.20 2.76
CA ILE A 13 23.26 -1.25 3.72
C ILE A 13 23.52 -2.58 3.00
N VAL A 14 22.69 -2.95 2.02
CA VAL A 14 22.91 -4.17 1.22
C VAL A 14 24.25 -4.09 0.46
N GLY A 15 24.56 -2.94 -0.14
CA GLY A 15 25.84 -2.69 -0.81
C GLY A 15 27.05 -2.80 0.14
N PHE A 16 26.92 -2.26 1.35
CA PHE A 16 27.94 -2.38 2.39
C PHE A 16 28.17 -3.86 2.78
N ILE A 17 27.10 -4.63 2.99
CA ILE A 17 27.18 -6.05 3.34
C ILE A 17 27.94 -6.84 2.26
N ALA A 18 27.64 -6.62 0.97
CA ALA A 18 28.37 -7.30 -0.10
C ALA A 18 29.85 -6.90 -0.15
N THR A 19 30.17 -5.62 0.10
CA THR A 19 31.55 -5.14 0.17
C THR A 19 32.32 -5.81 1.32
N ASP A 20 31.71 -5.92 2.50
CA ASP A 20 32.30 -6.60 3.67
C ASP A 20 32.52 -8.10 3.42
N ILE A 21 31.56 -8.78 2.78
CA ILE A 21 31.71 -10.20 2.41
C ILE A 21 32.87 -10.39 1.42
N ASN A 22 32.96 -9.55 0.39
CA ASN A 22 34.05 -9.60 -0.59
C ASN A 22 35.42 -9.33 0.04
N ALA A 23 35.51 -8.42 1.01
CA ALA A 23 36.76 -8.11 1.72
C ALA A 23 37.31 -9.32 2.52
N LYS A 24 36.44 -10.23 2.96
CA LYS A 24 36.83 -11.48 3.66
C LYS A 24 37.42 -12.53 2.72
N GLY A 25 37.18 -12.44 1.41
CA GLY A 25 37.80 -13.28 0.38
C GLY A 25 37.37 -14.76 0.36
N ILE A 26 36.36 -15.15 1.14
CA ILE A 26 35.87 -16.54 1.20
C ILE A 26 35.01 -16.88 -0.03
N VAL A 27 34.17 -15.94 -0.44
CA VAL A 27 33.27 -16.04 -1.60
C VAL A 27 33.21 -14.67 -2.28
N LYS A 28 32.89 -14.66 -3.58
CA LYS A 28 32.62 -13.43 -4.34
C LYS A 28 31.11 -13.20 -4.44
N VAL A 29 30.67 -12.00 -4.12
CA VAL A 29 29.27 -11.55 -4.19
C VAL A 29 29.17 -10.34 -5.12
N GLU A 30 28.20 -10.37 -6.03
CA GLU A 30 27.85 -9.25 -6.90
C GLU A 30 26.37 -8.90 -6.67
N ILE A 31 26.04 -7.62 -6.74
CA ILE A 31 24.67 -7.12 -6.61
C ILE A 31 24.28 -6.48 -7.92
N GLU A 32 23.11 -6.87 -8.43
CA GLU A 32 22.43 -6.21 -9.53
C GLU A 32 20.98 -5.90 -9.15
N PRO A 33 20.46 -4.70 -9.46
CA PRO A 33 19.04 -4.42 -9.26
C PRO A 33 18.19 -5.32 -10.15
N ALA A 34 17.28 -6.10 -9.54
CA ALA A 34 16.38 -6.99 -10.28
C ALA A 34 15.29 -6.22 -11.06
N ARG A 35 15.05 -4.96 -10.70
CA ARG A 35 14.04 -4.07 -11.31
C ARG A 35 14.38 -2.61 -11.06
N ALA A 36 13.70 -1.71 -11.78
CA ALA A 36 13.75 -0.28 -11.49
C ALA A 36 13.21 0.04 -10.08
N PRO A 37 13.73 1.06 -9.40
CA PRO A 37 13.22 1.52 -8.12
C PRO A 37 11.72 1.86 -8.20
N ILE A 38 10.96 1.43 -7.19
CA ILE A 38 9.54 1.73 -7.08
C ILE A 38 9.38 2.87 -6.07
N ILE A 39 8.97 4.03 -6.56
CA ILE A 39 8.73 5.22 -5.73
C ILE A 39 7.37 5.16 -5.03
N PRO A 40 7.20 5.80 -3.86
CA PRO A 40 5.91 5.88 -3.16
C PRO A 40 4.80 6.52 -4.00
N SER A 41 3.80 5.72 -4.37
CA SER A 41 2.65 6.17 -5.18
C SER A 41 1.62 6.96 -4.36
N LYS A 42 1.30 8.18 -4.79
CA LYS A 42 0.27 9.03 -4.16
C LYS A 42 -1.11 8.73 -4.72
N MET A 43 -2.08 8.51 -3.82
CA MET A 43 -3.50 8.36 -4.15
C MET A 43 -4.22 9.71 -4.16
N SER A 44 -5.26 9.81 -4.98
CA SER A 44 -6.08 11.01 -5.16
C SER A 44 -6.69 11.51 -3.85
N ALA A 45 -6.41 12.77 -3.50
CA ALA A 45 -6.97 13.41 -2.32
C ALA A 45 -8.51 13.48 -2.37
N ARG A 46 -9.08 13.75 -3.55
CA ARG A 46 -10.55 13.78 -3.76
C ARG A 46 -11.17 12.43 -3.46
N LEU A 47 -10.66 11.35 -4.08
CA LEU A 47 -11.23 10.00 -3.89
C LEU A 47 -11.09 9.54 -2.44
N ARG A 48 -9.94 9.80 -1.82
CA ARG A 48 -9.72 9.53 -0.40
C ARG A 48 -10.71 10.28 0.50
N ALA A 49 -10.97 11.55 0.21
CA ALA A 49 -11.92 12.35 0.99
C ALA A 49 -13.35 11.81 0.89
N GLU A 50 -13.79 11.34 -0.27
CA GLU A 50 -15.12 10.75 -0.43
C GLU A 50 -15.25 9.40 0.30
N MET A 51 -14.23 8.54 0.22
CA MET A 51 -14.19 7.30 1.02
C MET A 51 -14.17 7.58 2.52
N GLN A 52 -13.43 8.61 2.96
CA GLN A 52 -13.41 9.05 4.35
C GLN A 52 -14.79 9.52 4.84
N LYS A 53 -15.49 10.35 4.06
CA LYS A 53 -16.84 10.82 4.41
C LYS A 53 -17.80 9.63 4.54
N SER A 54 -17.74 8.69 3.60
CA SER A 54 -18.58 7.49 3.65
C SER A 54 -18.24 6.61 4.85
N ALA A 55 -16.96 6.38 5.13
CA ALA A 55 -16.52 5.62 6.29
C ALA A 55 -16.97 6.27 7.61
N GLU A 56 -16.88 7.59 7.75
CA GLU A 56 -17.32 8.29 8.95
C GLU A 56 -18.84 8.17 9.17
N LEU A 57 -19.63 8.12 8.09
CA LEU A 57 -21.08 7.93 8.19
C LEU A 57 -21.48 6.49 8.58
N ILE A 58 -20.78 5.50 8.05
CA ILE A 58 -21.14 4.07 8.23
C ILE A 58 -20.49 3.49 9.49
N VAL A 59 -19.23 3.82 9.74
CA VAL A 59 -18.40 3.31 10.85
C VAL A 59 -17.68 4.47 11.56
N PRO A 60 -18.42 5.37 12.25
CA PRO A 60 -17.86 6.58 12.84
C PRO A 60 -16.72 6.28 13.81
N ASN A 61 -15.61 7.02 13.67
CA ASN A 61 -14.39 6.87 14.46
C ASN A 61 -13.73 5.47 14.41
N LYS A 62 -14.11 4.60 13.46
CA LYS A 62 -13.54 3.24 13.30
C LYS A 62 -12.73 3.07 12.01
N TRP A 63 -12.14 4.14 11.52
CA TRP A 63 -11.27 4.13 10.35
C TRP A 63 -10.03 4.99 10.61
N ARG A 64 -8.99 4.80 9.78
CA ARG A 64 -7.77 5.62 9.83
C ARG A 64 -7.15 5.75 8.45
N HIS A 65 -6.33 6.78 8.26
CA HIS A 65 -5.43 6.82 7.11
C HIS A 65 -4.23 5.89 7.34
N MET A 66 -3.81 5.20 6.28
CA MET A 66 -2.59 4.42 6.29
C MET A 66 -2.03 4.26 4.87
N PRO A 67 -0.70 4.11 4.71
CA PRO A 67 -0.10 3.62 3.47
C PRO A 67 -0.47 2.16 3.21
N SER A 68 -0.43 1.74 1.95
CA SER A 68 -0.22 0.31 1.64
C SER A 68 1.27 0.00 1.69
N ALA A 69 1.62 -1.09 2.37
CA ALA A 69 2.97 -1.65 2.32
C ALA A 69 3.14 -2.66 1.17
N ALA A 70 2.04 -3.11 0.57
CA ALA A 70 2.03 -4.07 -0.53
C ALA A 70 1.84 -3.39 -1.89
N GLY A 71 2.38 -4.04 -2.92
CA GLY A 71 2.15 -3.67 -4.31
C GLY A 71 0.71 -3.90 -4.74
N HIS A 72 0.07 -2.91 -5.36
CA HIS A 72 -1.26 -3.07 -5.97
C HIS A 72 -1.35 -2.32 -7.29
N ASP A 73 -2.31 -2.68 -8.15
CA ASP A 73 -2.48 -2.06 -9.47
C ASP A 73 -2.59 -0.52 -9.44
N PRO A 74 -3.26 0.12 -8.44
CA PRO A 74 -3.26 1.57 -8.30
C PRO A 74 -1.87 2.22 -8.25
N MET A 75 -0.82 1.50 -7.86
CA MET A 75 0.55 2.04 -7.87
C MET A 75 1.06 2.36 -9.27
N VAL A 76 0.54 1.69 -10.30
CA VAL A 76 0.88 1.89 -11.72
C VAL A 76 -0.20 2.73 -12.40
N ILE A 77 -1.48 2.41 -12.14
CA ILE A 77 -2.61 3.07 -12.80
C ILE A 77 -2.69 4.56 -12.43
N ASN A 78 -2.21 4.96 -11.23
CA ASN A 78 -2.27 6.34 -10.78
C ASN A 78 -1.46 7.33 -11.64
N GLU A 79 -0.54 6.84 -12.49
CA GLU A 79 0.18 7.67 -13.45
C GLU A 79 -0.71 8.24 -14.56
N LYS A 80 -1.87 7.61 -14.80
CA LYS A 80 -2.79 7.96 -15.89
C LYS A 80 -4.16 8.41 -15.40
N LEU A 81 -4.60 7.91 -14.25
CA LEU A 81 -5.95 8.17 -13.73
C LEU A 81 -5.93 8.42 -12.22
N PRO A 82 -6.79 9.30 -11.68
CA PRO A 82 -6.95 9.42 -10.23
C PRO A 82 -7.33 8.07 -9.61
N CYS A 83 -6.52 7.56 -8.70
CA CYS A 83 -6.75 6.30 -8.00
C CYS A 83 -6.95 6.51 -6.50
N GLY A 84 -7.71 5.64 -5.86
CA GLY A 84 -7.89 5.58 -4.42
C GLY A 84 -7.98 4.12 -3.98
N MET A 85 -7.58 3.85 -2.74
CA MET A 85 -7.66 2.53 -2.13
C MET A 85 -8.44 2.61 -0.82
N LEU A 86 -9.23 1.57 -0.56
CA LEU A 86 -9.89 1.31 0.69
C LEU A 86 -9.46 -0.07 1.18
N PHE A 87 -9.14 -0.18 2.47
CA PHE A 87 -8.78 -1.44 3.09
C PHE A 87 -9.81 -1.83 4.15
N ILE A 88 -10.02 -3.14 4.23
CA ILE A 88 -10.69 -3.81 5.34
C ILE A 88 -9.65 -4.59 6.15
N PRO A 89 -9.92 -4.89 7.42
CA PRO A 89 -9.06 -5.78 8.20
C PRO A 89 -9.01 -7.20 7.62
N SER A 90 -7.83 -7.82 7.68
CA SER A 90 -7.66 -9.27 7.59
C SER A 90 -7.46 -9.82 9.01
N ILE A 91 -8.00 -11.01 9.29
CA ILE A 91 -7.89 -11.69 10.58
C ILE A 91 -6.40 -11.90 10.88
N ASN A 92 -5.93 -11.31 11.98
CA ASN A 92 -4.52 -11.29 12.39
C ASN A 92 -3.55 -10.68 11.35
N GLY A 93 -4.05 -9.97 10.33
CA GLY A 93 -3.22 -9.39 9.27
C GLY A 93 -2.52 -10.41 8.38
N VAL A 94 -3.02 -11.65 8.31
CA VAL A 94 -2.45 -12.71 7.48
C VAL A 94 -2.79 -12.45 6.01
N SER A 95 -1.81 -12.63 5.12
CA SER A 95 -2.01 -12.62 3.67
C SER A 95 -0.98 -13.53 2.97
N HIS A 96 -1.22 -13.89 1.71
CA HIS A 96 -0.44 -14.89 0.96
C HIS A 96 -0.37 -16.25 1.66
N ASN A 97 -1.45 -16.64 2.33
CA ASN A 97 -1.54 -17.86 3.13
C ASN A 97 -2.94 -18.47 3.00
N PHE A 98 -3.06 -19.80 3.11
CA PHE A 98 -4.36 -20.49 3.11
C PHE A 98 -5.27 -20.11 4.30
N GLN A 99 -4.69 -19.53 5.36
CA GLN A 99 -5.41 -19.02 6.53
C GLN A 99 -5.82 -17.53 6.39
N GLU A 100 -5.49 -16.89 5.26
CA GLU A 100 -5.94 -15.53 4.97
C GLU A 100 -7.47 -15.49 4.91
N ASP A 101 -8.05 -14.65 5.76
CA ASP A 101 -9.50 -14.49 5.86
C ASP A 101 -9.86 -13.13 6.47
N SER A 102 -11.07 -12.66 6.23
CA SER A 102 -11.63 -11.42 6.76
C SER A 102 -13.03 -11.71 7.31
N TYR A 103 -13.43 -11.05 8.39
CA TYR A 103 -14.80 -11.22 8.88
C TYR A 103 -15.81 -10.73 7.84
N ASP A 104 -16.89 -11.48 7.63
CA ASP A 104 -17.96 -11.14 6.68
C ASP A 104 -18.50 -9.72 6.93
N GLU A 105 -18.61 -9.32 8.20
CA GLU A 105 -19.06 -7.99 8.57
C GLU A 105 -18.13 -6.90 8.05
N ASP A 106 -16.81 -7.10 8.12
CA ASP A 106 -15.81 -6.15 7.62
C ASP A 106 -15.86 -6.06 6.09
N ILE A 107 -16.05 -7.19 5.40
CA ILE A 107 -16.21 -7.25 3.95
C ILE A 107 -17.46 -6.45 3.53
N ILE A 108 -18.60 -6.71 4.16
CA ILE A 108 -19.87 -6.04 3.86
C ILE A 108 -19.75 -4.53 4.10
N LEU A 109 -19.16 -4.12 5.24
CA LEU A 109 -18.95 -2.71 5.57
C LEU A 109 -18.02 -2.04 4.56
N GLY A 110 -16.90 -2.69 4.19
CA GLY A 110 -15.97 -2.17 3.19
C GLY A 110 -16.63 -1.98 1.82
N CYS A 111 -17.44 -2.95 1.39
CA CYS A 111 -18.22 -2.84 0.16
C CYS A 111 -19.21 -1.67 0.21
N GLN A 112 -19.95 -1.50 1.32
CA GLN A 112 -20.91 -0.42 1.48
C GLN A 112 -20.22 0.96 1.45
N VAL A 113 -19.09 1.11 2.16
CA VAL A 113 -18.31 2.37 2.15
C VAL A 113 -17.83 2.71 0.74
N LEU A 114 -17.28 1.73 0.02
CA LEU A 114 -16.80 1.96 -1.34
C LEU A 114 -17.94 2.33 -2.30
N ALA A 115 -19.09 1.64 -2.21
CA ALA A 115 -20.25 1.89 -3.05
C ALA A 115 -20.82 3.30 -2.83
N ASP A 116 -20.98 3.72 -1.57
CA ASP A 116 -21.51 5.04 -1.24
C ASP A 116 -20.55 6.17 -1.64
N ALA A 117 -19.25 5.96 -1.46
CA ALA A 117 -18.24 6.90 -1.94
C ALA A 117 -18.29 7.04 -3.47
N ALA A 118 -18.37 5.93 -4.21
CA ALA A 118 -18.48 5.94 -5.67
C ALA A 118 -19.76 6.67 -6.14
N ALA A 119 -20.90 6.41 -5.50
CA ALA A 119 -22.16 7.09 -5.79
C ALA A 119 -22.07 8.60 -5.50
N SER A 120 -21.41 9.00 -4.42
CA SER A 120 -21.15 10.40 -4.08
C SER A 120 -20.29 11.10 -5.13
N ILE A 121 -19.21 10.44 -5.58
CA ILE A 121 -18.31 10.97 -6.62
C ILE A 121 -19.06 11.24 -7.91
N LEU A 122 -19.95 10.33 -8.33
CA LEU A 122 -20.76 10.47 -9.55
C LEU A 122 -21.75 11.63 -9.46
N LYS A 123 -22.38 11.86 -8.30
CA LYS A 123 -23.34 12.96 -8.11
C LYS A 123 -22.70 14.35 -8.09
N GLN A 124 -21.39 14.41 -7.83
CA GLN A 124 -20.61 15.64 -7.78
C GLN A 124 -19.85 15.92 -9.09
N ALA A 125 -19.95 15.03 -10.08
CA ALA A 125 -19.38 15.20 -11.41
C ALA A 125 -20.32 16.02 -12.30
#